data_AF-A0A2D6XBA7-F1
#
_entry.id   AF-A0A2D6XBA7-F1
#
_cell.length_a   1.000
_cell.length_b   1.000
_cell.length_c   1.000
_cell.angle_alpha   90.00
_cell.angle_beta   90.00
_cell.angle_gamma   90.00
#
_symmetry.space_group_name_H-M   'P 1'
#
loop_
_entity.id
_entity.type
_entity.pdbx_description
1 polymer ?
#
loop_
_entity_poly.entity_id
_entity_poly.type
_entity_poly.pdbx_seq_one_letter_code
_entity_poly.pdbx_strand_id
1 'polypeptide(L)'
;MANTKLKTRAPFISSESLAMGATAESLATAGATVPGNAGEIWCFVPSGDSIHWLPNGTPTSTFGHAVAASNWFMLTHAQHGALIISDDGSDVTLLIVYMRGSGRQDAAYSVTAPY
;
A
#
# COMPACT_ATOMS: atom_id res chain seq x y z
N MET A 1 16.53 8.86 -36.96
CA MET A 1 15.45 8.25 -36.17
C MET A 1 15.20 9.11 -34.96
N ALA A 2 14.02 9.72 -34.84
CA ALA A 2 13.69 10.54 -33.68
C ALA A 2 13.62 9.63 -32.45
N ASN A 3 14.49 9.87 -31.48
CA ASN A 3 14.46 9.19 -30.19
C ASN A 3 13.28 9.78 -29.41
N THR A 4 12.06 9.34 -29.71
CA THR A 4 10.86 9.64 -28.92
C THR A 4 11.05 8.95 -27.58
N LYS A 5 11.75 9.63 -26.67
CA LYS A 5 11.75 9.29 -25.25
C LYS A 5 10.28 9.30 -24.83
N LEU A 6 9.67 8.11 -24.71
CA LEU A 6 8.40 7.97 -24.02
C LEU A 6 8.58 8.67 -22.68
N LYS A 7 7.80 9.74 -22.45
CA LYS A 7 7.75 10.40 -21.14
C LYS A 7 7.17 9.36 -20.19
N THR A 8 8.03 8.57 -19.54
CA THR A 8 7.61 7.68 -18.48
C THR A 8 7.10 8.56 -17.36
N ARG A 9 5.83 8.36 -16.99
CA ARG A 9 5.26 9.06 -15.84
C ARG A 9 6.08 8.69 -14.60
N ALA A 10 6.20 9.63 -13.67
CA ALA A 10 6.87 9.34 -12.40
C ALA A 10 6.23 8.11 -11.75
N PRO A 11 7.04 7.19 -11.18
CA PRO A 11 6.51 5.98 -10.55
C PRO A 11 5.74 6.32 -9.27
N PHE A 12 6.12 7.41 -8.59
CA PHE A 12 5.40 7.96 -7.44
C PHE A 12 4.10 8.66 -7.84
N ILE A 13 3.04 8.40 -7.09
CA ILE A 13 1.72 9.03 -7.27
C ILE A 13 1.44 9.99 -6.11
N SER A 14 1.45 9.48 -4.88
CA SER A 14 1.17 10.22 -3.65
C SER A 14 1.65 9.43 -2.44
N SER A 15 1.62 10.06 -1.26
CA SER A 15 1.89 9.42 0.02
C SER A 15 0.98 9.99 1.09
N GLU A 16 0.65 9.20 2.10
CA GLU A 16 -0.12 9.61 3.26
C GLU A 16 0.38 8.90 4.53
N SER A 17 0.01 9.42 5.69
CA SER A 17 0.26 8.79 6.99
C SER A 17 -1.08 8.43 7.63
N LEU A 18 -1.21 7.20 8.09
CA LEU A 18 -2.48 6.69 8.60
C LEU A 18 -2.29 5.93 9.91
N ALA A 19 -3.11 6.23 10.91
CA ALA A 19 -3.14 5.43 12.12
C ALA A 19 -3.90 4.11 11.84
N MET A 20 -3.27 3.00 12.16
CA MET A 20 -3.88 1.67 12.23
C MET A 20 -4.18 1.39 13.69
N GLY A 21 -5.42 1.03 13.99
CA GLY A 21 -5.87 0.70 15.32
C GLY A 21 -5.41 -0.69 15.79
N ALA A 22 -5.68 -0.92 17.07
CA ALA A 22 -5.44 -2.19 17.74
C ALA A 22 -6.25 -3.39 17.18
N THR A 23 -7.26 -3.13 16.35
CA THR A 23 -8.09 -4.16 15.71
C THR A 23 -7.74 -4.29 14.24
N ALA A 24 -7.75 -5.53 13.72
CA ALA A 24 -7.44 -5.79 12.32
C ALA A 24 -8.34 -4.98 11.37
N GLU A 25 -7.72 -4.17 10.53
CA GLU A 25 -8.43 -3.29 9.62
C GLU A 25 -7.68 -3.12 8.29
N SER A 26 -8.41 -2.74 7.26
CA SER A 26 -7.85 -2.45 5.94
C SER A 26 -7.40 -0.99 5.83
N LEU A 27 -6.63 -0.68 4.79
CA LEU A 27 -6.29 0.71 4.45
C LEU A 27 -7.57 1.57 4.28
N ALA A 28 -8.60 1.03 3.64
CA ALA A 28 -9.84 1.75 3.39
C ALA A 28 -10.63 2.05 4.68
N THR A 29 -10.69 1.09 5.61
CA THR A 29 -11.40 1.27 6.89
C THR A 29 -10.70 2.26 7.81
N ALA A 30 -9.37 2.37 7.70
CA ALA A 30 -8.60 3.39 8.39
C ALA A 30 -8.69 4.78 7.72
N GLY A 31 -9.27 4.88 6.52
CA GLY A 31 -9.52 6.13 5.82
C GLY A 31 -8.57 6.45 4.66
N ALA A 32 -7.73 5.50 4.24
CA ALA A 32 -6.83 5.67 3.11
C ALA A 32 -7.61 5.87 1.80
N THR A 33 -7.13 6.77 0.95
CA THR A 33 -7.68 6.95 -0.41
C THR A 33 -6.72 6.36 -1.44
N VAL A 34 -6.84 5.06 -1.67
CA VAL A 34 -5.96 4.32 -2.61
C VAL A 34 -6.21 4.80 -4.05
N PRO A 35 -5.23 5.40 -4.75
CA PRO A 35 -5.41 5.82 -6.12
C PRO A 35 -5.69 4.63 -7.05
N GLY A 36 -6.69 4.76 -7.94
CA GLY A 36 -7.06 3.70 -8.89
C GLY A 36 -5.98 3.37 -9.93
N ASN A 37 -4.92 4.18 -10.01
CA ASN A 37 -3.75 3.93 -10.86
C ASN A 37 -2.49 3.52 -10.06
N ALA A 38 -2.62 3.25 -8.76
CA ALA A 38 -1.55 2.62 -7.98
C ALA A 38 -1.48 1.14 -8.34
N GLY A 39 -0.30 0.64 -8.69
CA GLY A 39 -0.04 -0.80 -8.89
C GLY A 39 0.61 -1.44 -7.66
N GLU A 40 1.40 -0.65 -6.93
CA GLU A 40 2.09 -1.04 -5.71
C GLU A 40 1.78 -0.03 -4.60
N ILE A 41 1.52 -0.53 -3.41
CA ILE A 41 1.24 0.24 -2.20
C ILE A 41 2.33 -0.14 -1.21
N TRP A 42 3.28 0.76 -1.00
CA TRP A 42 4.39 0.55 -0.10
C TRP A 42 4.06 1.12 1.27
N CYS A 43 4.09 0.28 2.29
CA CYS A 43 3.75 0.65 3.64
C CYS A 43 4.99 0.52 4.51
N PHE A 44 5.33 1.59 5.23
CA PHE A 44 6.40 1.60 6.21
C PHE A 44 5.79 1.61 7.61
N VAL A 45 6.32 0.74 8.46
CA VAL A 45 5.99 0.68 9.88
C VAL A 45 7.04 1.51 10.61
N PRO A 46 6.77 2.78 10.98
CA PRO A 46 7.68 3.56 11.82
C PRO A 46 7.83 2.93 13.20
N SER A 47 8.81 3.43 13.96
CA SER A 47 9.13 2.92 15.29
C SER A 47 7.91 2.90 16.22
N GLY A 48 7.77 1.85 17.02
CA GLY A 48 6.73 1.78 18.05
C GLY A 48 6.23 0.36 18.23
N ASP A 49 5.92 -0.31 17.12
CA ASP A 49 5.33 -1.65 17.14
C ASP A 49 5.63 -2.45 15.85
N SER A 50 5.50 -3.77 15.93
CA SER A 50 5.38 -4.64 14.76
C SER A 50 3.92 -4.80 14.36
N ILE A 51 3.70 -5.26 13.13
CA ILE A 51 2.35 -5.56 12.65
C ILE A 51 2.29 -6.95 12.05
N HIS A 52 1.09 -7.51 12.00
CA HIS A 52 0.76 -8.62 11.12
C HIS A 52 -0.23 -8.19 10.06
N TRP A 53 -0.06 -8.70 8.84
CA TRP A 53 -1.02 -8.49 7.76
C TRP A 53 -1.34 -9.77 7.01
N LEU A 54 -2.53 -9.82 6.40
CA LEU A 54 -2.94 -10.91 5.52
C LEU A 54 -3.70 -10.37 4.30
N PRO A 55 -3.40 -10.85 3.08
CA PRO A 55 -4.09 -10.43 1.87
C PRO A 55 -5.54 -10.91 1.80
N ASN A 56 -5.84 -12.05 2.44
CA ASN A 56 -7.18 -12.62 2.50
C ASN A 56 -7.36 -13.29 3.87
N GLY A 57 -8.29 -12.77 4.67
CA GLY A 57 -8.53 -13.19 6.05
C GLY A 57 -8.09 -12.14 7.08
N THR A 58 -8.23 -12.51 8.35
CA THR A 58 -7.98 -11.61 9.48
C THR A 58 -6.68 -12.01 10.19
N PRO A 59 -5.65 -11.15 10.21
CA PRO A 59 -4.45 -11.41 11.01
C PRO A 59 -4.74 -11.32 12.50
N THR A 60 -3.85 -11.90 13.28
CA THR A 60 -3.76 -11.71 14.73
C THR A 60 -2.31 -11.36 15.07
N SER A 61 -2.04 -10.93 16.30
CA SER A 61 -0.67 -10.66 16.77
C SER A 61 0.29 -11.85 16.75
N THR A 62 -0.18 -13.03 16.34
CA THR A 62 0.61 -14.26 16.19
C THR A 62 0.39 -14.97 14.86
N PHE A 63 -0.49 -14.45 13.98
CA PHE A 63 -0.87 -15.09 12.73
C PHE A 63 -0.95 -14.07 11.60
N GLY A 64 -0.21 -14.34 10.53
CA GLY A 64 -0.13 -13.50 9.34
C GLY A 64 1.31 -13.26 8.93
N HIS A 65 1.50 -12.35 7.97
CA HIS A 65 2.82 -11.89 7.57
C HIS A 65 3.30 -10.84 8.59
N ALA A 66 4.22 -11.24 9.46
CA ALA A 66 4.85 -10.35 10.42
C ALA A 66 5.76 -9.33 9.72
N VAL A 67 5.65 -8.06 10.12
CA VAL A 67 6.52 -6.97 9.69
C VAL A 67 7.02 -6.27 10.94
N ALA A 68 8.32 -6.35 11.16
CA ALA A 68 8.96 -5.67 12.29
C ALA A 68 8.90 -4.14 12.13
N ALA A 69 8.91 -3.42 13.25
CA ALA A 69 9.07 -1.97 13.27
C ALA A 69 10.29 -1.53 12.43
N SER A 70 10.20 -0.33 11.87
CA SER A 70 11.20 0.27 10.96
C SER A 70 11.45 -0.54 9.68
N ASN A 71 10.50 -1.36 9.24
CA ASN A 71 10.58 -2.06 7.95
C ASN A 71 9.46 -1.67 6.99
N TRP A 72 9.74 -1.98 5.73
CA TRP A 72 8.81 -1.84 4.62
C TRP A 72 8.13 -3.16 4.30
N PHE A 73 6.89 -3.07 3.87
CA PHE A 73 6.20 -4.13 3.15
C PHE A 73 5.42 -3.53 1.97
N MET A 74 5.01 -4.38 1.05
CA MET A 74 4.36 -3.97 -0.19
C MET A 74 3.09 -4.79 -0.39
N LEU A 75 2.01 -4.10 -0.70
CA LEU A 75 0.76 -4.67 -1.16
C LEU A 75 0.62 -4.37 -2.64
N THR A 76 0.21 -5.37 -3.42
CA THR A 76 -0.27 -5.09 -4.79
C THR A 76 -1.59 -4.35 -4.74
N HIS A 77 -1.96 -3.65 -5.81
CA HIS A 77 -3.28 -3.00 -5.88
C HIS A 77 -4.43 -3.96 -5.59
N ALA A 78 -4.33 -5.23 -6.00
CA ALA A 78 -5.35 -6.25 -5.74
C ALA A 78 -5.46 -6.62 -4.25
N GLN A 79 -4.45 -6.31 -3.45
CA GLN A 79 -4.37 -6.58 -2.01
C GLN A 79 -4.66 -5.33 -1.17
N HIS A 80 -5.18 -4.24 -1.73
CA HIS A 80 -5.49 -3.04 -0.94
C HIS A 80 -6.51 -3.28 0.19
N GLY A 81 -7.31 -4.35 0.08
CA GLY A 81 -8.24 -4.82 1.11
C GLY A 81 -7.62 -5.76 2.14
N ALA A 82 -6.29 -5.96 2.12
CA ALA A 82 -5.58 -6.71 3.14
C ALA A 82 -5.86 -6.10 4.52
N LEU A 83 -6.07 -6.97 5.51
CA LEU A 83 -6.21 -6.55 6.89
C LEU A 83 -4.84 -6.49 7.55
N ILE A 84 -4.63 -5.46 8.36
CA ILE A 84 -3.41 -5.15 9.10
C ILE A 84 -3.79 -4.93 10.56
N ILE A 85 -2.98 -5.44 11.48
CA ILE A 85 -3.18 -5.27 12.93
C ILE A 85 -1.84 -4.96 13.60
N SER A 86 -1.89 -4.11 14.63
CA SER A 86 -0.83 -3.92 15.63
C SER A 86 -0.64 -5.18 16.49
N ASP A 87 0.59 -5.46 16.90
CA ASP A 87 0.89 -6.60 17.76
C ASP A 87 0.76 -6.28 19.25
N ASP A 88 1.02 -5.02 19.63
CA ASP A 88 1.00 -4.58 21.03
C ASP A 88 -0.37 -4.03 21.49
N GLY A 89 -1.33 -3.92 20.56
CA GLY A 89 -2.68 -3.41 20.84
C GLY A 89 -2.75 -1.89 20.98
N SER A 90 -1.73 -1.17 20.52
CA SER A 90 -1.70 0.29 20.41
C SER A 90 -1.86 0.73 18.95
N ASP A 91 -2.19 2.00 18.74
CA ASP A 91 -2.30 2.52 17.39
C ASP A 91 -0.91 2.64 16.74
N VAL A 92 -0.75 2.08 15.54
CA VAL A 92 0.47 2.14 14.73
C VAL A 92 0.24 3.09 13.57
N THR A 93 0.99 4.18 13.52
CA THR A 93 0.96 5.04 12.34
C THR A 93 1.73 4.39 11.20
N LEU A 94 1.14 4.12 10.05
CA LEU A 94 1.86 3.71 8.84
C LEU A 94 2.16 4.91 7.95
N LEU A 95 3.32 4.89 7.29
CA LEU A 95 3.58 5.76 6.13
C LEU A 95 3.29 4.96 4.87
N ILE A 96 2.33 5.43 4.07
CA ILE A 96 1.85 4.75 2.87
C ILE A 96 2.31 5.53 1.65
N VAL A 97 2.90 4.84 0.68
CA VAL A 97 3.40 5.40 -0.58
C VAL A 97 2.75 4.67 -1.73
N TYR A 98 2.03 5.40 -2.56
CA TYR A 98 1.36 4.88 -3.74
C TYR A 98 2.25 5.01 -4.97
N MET A 99 2.53 3.87 -5.59
CA MET A 99 3.37 3.77 -6.77
C MET A 99 2.58 3.17 -7.92
N ARG A 100 2.85 3.59 -9.16
CA ARG A 100 2.26 3.00 -10.38
C ARG A 100 2.59 1.51 -10.54
N GLY A 101 3.66 1.05 -9.90
CA GLY A 101 4.15 -0.31 -9.92
C GLY A 101 5.18 -0.60 -11.00
N SER A 102 5.96 -1.66 -10.81
CA SER A 102 6.95 -2.18 -11.75
C SER A 102 6.33 -2.95 -12.93
N GLY A 103 5.06 -3.33 -12.80
CA GLY A 103 4.26 -3.97 -13.84
C GLY A 103 3.52 -2.96 -14.72
N ARG A 104 3.28 -3.35 -15.97
CA ARG A 104 2.53 -2.61 -17.02
C ARG A 104 1.03 -2.49 -16.69
N GLN A 105 0.66 -2.19 -15.45
CA GLN A 105 -0.72 -2.00 -14.98
C GLN A 105 -1.27 -0.59 -15.27
N ASP A 106 -0.57 0.22 -16.07
CA ASP A 106 -1.18 1.36 -16.79
C ASP A 106 -2.34 0.91 -17.73
N ALA A 107 -2.64 -0.39 -17.84
CA ALA A 107 -3.71 -0.92 -18.69
C ALA A 107 -5.13 -0.75 -18.10
N ALA A 108 -5.31 -0.62 -16.78
CA ALA A 108 -6.66 -0.44 -16.20
C ALA A 108 -7.25 0.94 -16.49
N TYR A 109 -6.39 1.94 -16.67
CA TYR A 109 -6.75 3.30 -17.09
C TYR A 109 -5.81 3.77 -18.18
N SER A 110 -5.64 2.95 -19.23
CA SER A 110 -5.10 3.48 -20.47
C SER A 110 -6.04 4.60 -20.88
N VAL A 111 -5.53 5.82 -20.71
CA VAL A 111 -6.21 7.06 -21.05
C VAL A 111 -6.74 6.84 -22.44
N THR A 112 -8.08 6.83 -22.57
CA THR A 112 -8.78 6.86 -23.84
C THR A 112 -8.06 7.92 -24.66
N ALA A 113 -7.38 7.50 -25.73
CA ALA A 113 -6.65 8.42 -26.58
C ALA A 113 -7.63 9.52 -26.99
N PRO A 114 -7.38 10.80 -26.68
CA PRO A 114 -8.17 11.85 -27.29
C PRO A 114 -7.82 11.85 -28.78
N TYR A 115 -8.85 11.80 -29.61
CA TYR A 115 -8.80 12.05 -31.05
C TYR A 115 -8.04 13.35 -31.34
#